data_AF-X0XRU7-F1
#
_entry.id   AF-X0XRU7-F1
#
_cell.length_a   1.000
_cell.length_b   1.000
_cell.length_c   1.000
_cell.angle_alpha   90.00
_cell.angle_beta   90.00
_cell.angle_gamma   90.00
#
_symmetry.space_group_name_H-M   'P 1'
#
loop_
_entity.id
_entity.type
_entity.pdbx_description
1 polymer ?
#
loop_
_entity_poly.entity_id
_entity_poly.type
_entity_poly.pdbx_seq_one_letter_code
_entity_poly.pdbx_strand_id
1 'polypeptide(L)'
;LIKHFSINQFTGFKEYEALRQEYEALRRPFDNFLKLEDVWDFAQDVHLSGKYDHDTQKTEKLATIQILSTTKENDLVVVPFAGSGTECAMAKKHRRQFIGFDIEQKHVNTATKRCNNEQILMF
;
A
#
# COMPACT_ATOMS: atom_id res chain seq x y z
N LEU A 1 5.07 21.97 35.99
CA LEU A 1 3.62 21.72 35.77
C LEU A 1 3.20 20.36 36.29
N ILE A 2 3.62 19.23 35.70
CA ILE A 2 3.24 17.86 36.15
C ILE A 2 3.49 17.64 37.65
N LYS A 3 4.72 17.90 38.12
CA LYS A 3 5.08 17.78 39.55
C LYS A 3 4.40 18.83 40.46
N HIS A 4 4.08 20.01 39.92
CA HIS A 4 3.52 21.12 40.69
C HIS A 4 2.02 20.96 40.94
N PHE A 5 1.31 20.34 39.98
CA PHE A 5 -0.13 20.09 40.05
C PHE A 5 -0.47 18.61 40.25
N SER A 6 0.51 17.75 40.51
CA SER A 6 0.35 16.29 40.67
C SER A 6 -0.45 15.63 39.54
N ILE A 7 -0.28 16.13 38.31
CA ILE A 7 -1.05 15.69 37.12
C ILE A 7 -0.85 14.19 36.86
N ASN A 8 0.31 13.66 37.21
CA ASN A 8 0.65 12.24 37.10
C ASN A 8 -0.20 11.32 37.99
N GLN A 9 -0.96 11.87 38.94
CA GLN A 9 -1.90 11.12 39.79
C GLN A 9 -3.33 11.13 39.24
N PHE A 10 -3.60 11.89 38.19
CA PHE A 10 -4.93 11.95 37.60
C PHE A 10 -5.26 10.62 36.91
N THR A 11 -6.53 10.23 37.01
CA THR A 11 -7.04 9.02 36.37
C THR A 11 -6.87 9.14 34.84
N GLY A 12 -6.19 8.17 34.23
CA GLY A 12 -5.92 8.18 32.78
C GLY A 12 -4.67 8.96 32.35
N PHE A 13 -3.86 9.48 33.28
CA PHE A 13 -2.56 10.04 32.92
C PHE A 13 -1.70 9.01 32.19
N LYS A 14 -1.20 9.41 31.02
CA LYS A 14 -0.19 8.69 30.26
C LYS A 14 0.96 9.65 30.00
N GLU A 15 2.18 9.15 30.10
CA GLU A 15 3.36 9.90 29.68
C GLU A 15 3.30 10.20 28.18
N TYR A 16 3.87 11.34 27.77
CA TYR A 16 3.80 11.82 26.38
C TYR A 16 4.29 10.77 25.38
N GLU A 17 5.39 10.09 25.68
CA GLU A 17 5.94 9.06 24.78
C GLU A 17 5.00 7.87 24.60
N ALA A 18 4.25 7.47 25.62
CA ALA A 18 3.28 6.39 25.51
C ALA A 18 2.09 6.81 24.62
N LEU A 19 1.59 8.04 24.80
CA LEU A 19 0.54 8.61 23.95
C LEU A 19 1.00 8.76 22.49
N ARG A 20 2.24 9.23 22.28
CA ARG A 20 2.83 9.40 20.95
C ARG A 20 2.89 8.06 20.22
N GLN A 21 3.40 7.02 20.88
CA GLN A 21 3.50 5.67 20.29
C GLN A 21 2.13 5.07 19.98
N GLU A 22 1.15 5.21 20.87
CA GLU A 22 -0.22 4.76 20.65
C GLU A 22 -0.85 5.47 19.45
N TYR A 23 -0.69 6.80 19.37
CA TYR A 23 -1.19 7.59 18.25
C TYR A 23 -0.52 7.22 16.93
N GLU A 24 0.80 7.04 16.91
CA GLU A 24 1.56 6.60 15.74
C GLU A 24 1.16 5.19 15.28
N ALA A 25 0.84 4.30 16.22
CA ALA A 25 0.35 2.96 15.90
C ALA A 25 -1.03 2.99 15.23
N LEU A 26 -1.94 3.83 15.73
CA LEU A 26 -3.33 3.96 15.27
C LEU A 26 -3.51 4.84 14.03
N ARG A 27 -2.58 5.77 13.77
CA ARG A 27 -2.65 6.67 12.62
C ARG A 27 -2.59 5.87 11.32
N ARG A 28 -3.41 6.28 10.34
CA ARG A 28 -3.32 5.81 8.95
C ARG A 28 -1.86 5.94 8.47
N PRO A 29 -1.23 4.85 7.99
CA PRO A 29 0.11 4.92 7.46
C PRO A 29 0.16 5.90 6.28
N PHE A 30 1.12 6.81 6.34
CA PHE A 30 1.44 7.69 5.22
C PHE A 30 2.94 7.98 5.19
N ASP A 31 3.61 7.56 4.12
CA ASP A 31 5.03 7.81 3.89
C ASP A 31 5.27 8.34 2.47
N ASN A 32 5.66 9.61 2.37
CA ASN A 32 6.04 10.22 1.09
C ASN A 32 7.56 10.07 0.85
N PHE A 33 8.03 8.82 0.79
CA PHE A 33 9.44 8.48 0.68
C PHE A 33 10.13 9.02 -0.59
N LEU A 34 9.36 9.32 -1.65
CA LEU A 34 9.84 9.95 -2.87
C LEU A 34 9.68 11.48 -2.90
N LYS A 35 9.07 12.09 -1.86
CA LYS A 35 8.76 13.52 -1.78
C LYS A 35 7.98 14.04 -3.00
N LEU A 36 7.02 13.25 -3.47
CA LEU A 36 6.20 13.61 -4.61
C LEU A 36 5.16 14.67 -4.23
N GLU A 37 4.82 15.51 -5.21
CA GLU A 37 3.73 16.50 -5.12
C GLU A 37 2.43 15.91 -5.70
N ASP A 38 1.47 16.73 -6.12
CA ASP A 38 0.18 16.26 -6.65
C ASP A 38 0.24 15.87 -8.14
N VAL A 39 1.34 16.19 -8.83
CA VAL A 39 1.56 15.87 -10.26
C VAL A 39 2.75 14.93 -10.40
N TRP A 40 2.49 13.72 -10.90
CA TRP A 40 3.50 12.67 -11.03
C TRP A 40 3.82 12.43 -12.50
N ASP A 41 5.06 12.73 -12.89
CA ASP A 41 5.54 12.47 -14.25
C ASP A 41 6.11 11.05 -14.35
N PHE A 42 5.30 10.12 -14.88
CA PHE A 42 5.69 8.74 -15.14
C PHE A 42 5.43 8.37 -16.59
N ALA A 43 6.40 7.68 -17.20
CA ALA A 43 6.18 7.01 -18.48
C ALA A 43 5.19 5.86 -18.30
N GLN A 44 4.34 5.65 -19.32
CA GLN A 44 3.46 4.49 -19.37
C GLN A 44 4.27 3.26 -19.81
N ASP A 45 4.53 2.32 -18.90
CA ASP A 45 5.31 1.09 -19.16
C ASP A 45 4.68 0.18 -20.25
N VAL A 46 3.40 0.40 -20.56
CA VAL A 46 2.62 -0.41 -21.53
C VAL A 46 3.20 -0.30 -22.95
N HIS A 47 3.76 0.84 -23.34
CA HIS A 47 4.37 1.00 -24.66
C HIS A 47 5.78 0.37 -24.76
N LEU A 48 6.45 0.14 -23.62
CA LEU A 48 7.83 -0.37 -23.57
C LEU A 48 7.91 -1.90 -23.65
N SER A 49 6.91 -2.61 -23.13
CA SER A 49 6.94 -4.07 -23.03
C SER A 49 6.32 -4.82 -24.22
N GLY A 50 5.55 -4.13 -25.09
CA GLY A 50 4.91 -4.71 -26.27
C GLY A 50 3.90 -5.85 -25.98
N LYS A 51 3.61 -6.14 -24.71
CA LYS A 51 2.68 -7.19 -24.28
C LYS A 51 1.31 -6.60 -23.98
N TYR A 52 0.46 -6.60 -25.01
CA TYR A 52 -0.93 -6.15 -24.97
C TYR A 52 -1.88 -7.23 -24.42
N ASP A 53 -1.65 -7.75 -23.21
CA ASP A 53 -2.62 -8.71 -22.62
C ASP A 53 -3.85 -8.01 -22.01
N HIS A 54 -3.79 -6.68 -21.76
CA HIS A 54 -4.90 -5.87 -21.25
C HIS A 54 -4.80 -4.40 -21.69
N ASP A 55 -5.90 -3.82 -22.18
CA ASP A 55 -5.90 -2.50 -22.84
C ASP A 55 -5.55 -1.33 -21.90
N THR A 56 -5.82 -1.48 -20.60
CA THR A 56 -5.67 -0.41 -19.59
C THR A 56 -4.84 -0.83 -18.36
N GLN A 57 -3.74 -1.54 -18.56
CA GLN A 57 -2.85 -1.95 -17.47
C GLN A 57 -2.18 -0.73 -16.79
N LYS A 58 -2.31 -0.60 -15.46
CA LYS A 58 -1.56 0.39 -14.67
C LYS A 58 -0.10 0.00 -14.55
N THR A 59 0.79 0.99 -14.45
CA THR A 59 2.23 0.76 -14.25
C THR A 59 2.51 0.21 -12.86
N GLU A 60 3.52 -0.66 -12.76
CA GLU A 60 3.96 -1.21 -11.47
C GLU A 60 4.46 -0.11 -10.54
N LYS A 61 5.19 0.85 -11.11
CA LYS A 61 5.72 2.00 -10.37
C LYS A 61 4.62 2.77 -9.65
N LEU A 62 3.51 3.09 -10.34
CA LEU A 62 2.40 3.80 -9.73
C LEU A 62 1.78 3.01 -8.57
N ALA A 63 1.52 1.72 -8.79
CA ALA A 63 0.93 0.84 -7.77
C ALA A 63 1.86 0.69 -6.56
N THR A 64 3.16 0.47 -6.77
CA THR A 64 4.16 0.37 -5.70
C THR A 64 4.20 1.63 -4.86
N ILE A 65 4.21 2.82 -5.47
CA ILE A 65 4.24 4.09 -4.73
C ILE A 65 2.99 4.21 -3.86
N GLN A 66 1.80 3.98 -4.42
CA GLN A 66 0.54 4.06 -3.66
C GLN A 66 0.52 3.08 -2.48
N ILE A 67 0.93 1.83 -2.70
CA ILE A 67 0.95 0.79 -1.66
C ILE A 67 1.95 1.16 -0.55
N LEU A 68 3.20 1.44 -0.89
CA LEU A 68 4.23 1.74 0.10
C LEU A 68 3.94 3.04 0.84
N SER A 69 3.36 4.04 0.17
CA SER A 69 3.01 5.31 0.81
C SER A 69 1.79 5.22 1.72
N THR A 70 0.94 4.20 1.64
CA THR A 70 -0.35 4.20 2.38
C THR A 70 -0.64 2.91 3.14
N THR A 71 0.32 2.00 3.25
CA THR A 71 0.17 0.73 3.96
C THR A 71 1.43 0.38 4.73
N LYS A 72 1.27 -0.38 5.82
CA LYS A 72 2.35 -1.09 6.51
C LYS A 72 2.49 -2.48 5.91
N GLU A 73 3.59 -3.13 6.20
CA GLU A 73 3.74 -4.53 5.87
C GLU A 73 2.66 -5.39 6.53
N ASN A 74 2.24 -6.46 5.86
CA ASN A 74 1.17 -7.37 6.29
C ASN A 74 -0.23 -6.74 6.33
N ASP A 75 -0.38 -5.45 6.02
CA ASP A 75 -1.70 -4.85 5.78
C ASP A 75 -2.40 -5.58 4.61
N LEU A 76 -3.73 -5.60 4.68
CA LEU A 76 -4.59 -6.12 3.63
C LEU A 76 -4.93 -5.01 2.62
N VAL A 77 -4.55 -5.22 1.36
CA VAL A 77 -4.89 -4.37 0.22
C VAL A 77 -6.11 -4.93 -0.50
N VAL A 78 -7.21 -4.19 -0.51
CA VAL A 78 -8.43 -4.57 -1.25
C VAL A 78 -8.44 -3.87 -2.61
N VAL A 79 -8.53 -4.66 -3.68
CA VAL A 79 -8.53 -4.16 -5.07
C VAL A 79 -9.85 -4.55 -5.74
N PRO A 80 -10.90 -3.70 -5.68
CA PRO A 80 -12.24 -4.03 -6.17
C PRO A 80 -12.35 -4.10 -7.70
N PHE A 81 -11.36 -3.57 -8.43
CA PHE A 81 -11.29 -3.58 -9.89
C PHE A 81 -9.89 -4.02 -10.31
N ALA A 82 -9.62 -5.31 -10.18
CA ALA A 82 -8.28 -5.87 -10.31
C ALA A 82 -7.73 -5.81 -11.74
N GLY A 83 -8.56 -5.96 -12.77
CA GLY A 83 -8.14 -5.96 -14.17
C GLY A 83 -6.97 -6.92 -14.42
N SER A 84 -5.84 -6.37 -14.89
CA SER A 84 -4.58 -7.11 -15.08
C SER A 84 -3.84 -7.52 -13.78
N GLY A 85 -4.32 -7.12 -12.62
CA GLY A 85 -3.78 -7.47 -11.30
C GLY A 85 -2.50 -6.73 -10.90
N THR A 86 -2.19 -5.56 -11.47
CA THR A 86 -0.97 -4.80 -11.14
C THR A 86 -0.86 -4.53 -9.63
N GLU A 87 -1.91 -4.01 -9.02
CA GLU A 87 -1.93 -3.63 -7.60
C GLU A 87 -1.84 -4.86 -6.70
N CYS A 88 -2.48 -5.96 -7.08
CA CYS A 88 -2.41 -7.25 -6.38
C CYS A 88 -0.98 -7.82 -6.40
N ALA A 89 -0.35 -7.82 -7.58
CA ALA A 89 1.03 -8.29 -7.75
C ALA A 89 2.01 -7.41 -6.95
N MET A 90 1.89 -6.08 -7.03
CA MET A 90 2.75 -5.19 -6.26
C MET A 90 2.52 -5.29 -4.76
N ALA A 91 1.29 -5.54 -4.31
CA ALA A 91 1.01 -5.83 -2.90
C ALA A 91 1.78 -7.08 -2.44
N LYS A 92 1.69 -8.19 -3.20
CA LYS A 92 2.46 -9.41 -2.92
C LYS A 92 3.96 -9.14 -2.87
N LYS A 93 4.49 -8.49 -3.91
CA LYS A 93 5.91 -8.16 -4.06
C LYS A 93 6.46 -7.42 -2.85
N HIS A 94 5.66 -6.50 -2.31
CA HIS A 94 5.99 -5.68 -1.14
C HIS A 94 5.44 -6.22 0.19
N ARG A 95 5.17 -7.53 0.29
CA ARG A 95 4.76 -8.20 1.55
C ARG A 95 3.48 -7.65 2.18
N ARG A 96 2.52 -7.26 1.35
CA ARG A 96 1.14 -6.99 1.78
C ARG A 96 0.27 -8.19 1.43
N GLN A 97 -0.76 -8.42 2.23
CA GLN A 97 -1.85 -9.30 1.85
C GLN A 97 -2.74 -8.58 0.85
N PHE A 98 -3.46 -9.30 -0.01
CA PHE A 98 -4.42 -8.65 -0.90
C PHE A 98 -5.63 -9.53 -1.17
N ILE A 99 -6.74 -8.87 -1.51
CA ILE A 99 -7.94 -9.50 -2.09
C ILE A 99 -8.33 -8.67 -3.31
N GLY A 100 -8.37 -9.31 -4.48
CA GLY A 100 -8.75 -8.69 -5.74
C GLY A 100 -10.11 -9.18 -6.23
N PHE A 101 -10.89 -8.28 -6.82
CA PHE A 101 -12.17 -8.58 -7.46
C PHE A 101 -12.16 -8.07 -8.90
N ASP A 102 -12.77 -8.83 -9.80
CA ASP A 102 -13.11 -8.38 -11.14
C ASP A 102 -14.36 -9.14 -11.59
N ILE A 103 -15.20 -8.51 -12.41
CA ILE A 103 -16.43 -9.12 -12.92
C ILE A 103 -16.16 -10.02 -14.12
N GLU A 104 -15.07 -9.76 -14.86
CA GLU A 104 -14.72 -10.50 -16.06
C GLU A 104 -13.78 -11.65 -15.71
N GLN A 105 -14.23 -12.89 -15.96
CA GLN A 105 -13.41 -14.08 -15.66
C GLN A 105 -12.05 -14.07 -16.35
N LYS A 106 -11.96 -13.47 -17.55
CA LYS A 106 -10.70 -13.26 -18.26
C LYS A 106 -9.70 -12.46 -17.42
N HIS A 107 -10.14 -11.36 -16.82
CA HIS A 107 -9.29 -10.50 -15.98
C HIS A 107 -8.88 -11.21 -14.70
N VAL A 108 -9.80 -11.92 -14.05
CA VAL A 108 -9.49 -12.75 -12.87
C VAL A 108 -8.38 -13.76 -13.17
N ASN A 109 -8.45 -14.44 -14.32
CA ASN A 109 -7.44 -15.40 -14.74
C ASN A 109 -6.09 -14.73 -15.00
N THR A 110 -6.08 -13.59 -15.70
CA THR A 110 -4.86 -12.80 -15.97
C THR A 110 -4.21 -12.32 -14.68
N ALA A 111 -4.98 -11.72 -13.77
CA ALA A 111 -4.51 -11.23 -12.48
C ALA A 111 -3.95 -12.37 -11.62
N THR A 112 -4.65 -13.51 -11.57
CA THR A 112 -4.22 -14.68 -10.79
C THR A 112 -2.90 -15.25 -11.33
N LYS A 113 -2.77 -15.39 -12.66
CA LYS A 113 -1.52 -15.83 -13.29
C LYS A 113 -0.36 -14.89 -12.96
N ARG A 114 -0.58 -13.57 -13.05
CA ARG A 114 0.43 -12.56 -12.68
C ARG A 114 0.84 -12.69 -11.22
N CYS A 115 -0.13 -12.73 -10.31
CA CYS A 115 0.13 -12.81 -8.87
C CYS A 115 0.84 -14.11 -8.47
N ASN A 116 0.55 -15.23 -9.14
CA ASN A 116 1.24 -16.50 -8.90
C ASN A 116 2.70 -16.44 -9.32
N ASN A 117 3.01 -15.77 -10.44
CA ASN A 117 4.37 -15.62 -10.96
C ASN A 117 5.19 -14.53 -10.24
N GLU A 118 4.53 -13.57 -9.59
CA GLU A 118 5.19 -12.50 -8.87
C GLU A 118 5.93 -13.02 -7.63
N GLN A 119 7.15 -12.56 -7.39
CA GLN A 119 7.97 -12.99 -6.27
C GLN A 119 7.98 -11.94 -5.16
N ILE A 120 8.02 -12.40 -3.91
CA ILE A 120 8.22 -11.51 -2.77
C ILE A 120 9.64 -10.97 -2.84
N LEU A 121 9.80 -9.65 -2.71
CA LEU A 121 11.10 -9.01 -2.64
C LEU A 121 11.72 -9.29 -1.25
N MET A 122 12.87 -9.99 -1.23
CA MET A 122 13.66 -10.21 -0.03
C MET A 122 14.65 -9.05 0.13
N PHE A 123 14.66 -8.41 1.31
CA PHE A 123 15.64 -7.41 1.71
C PHE A 123 16.44 -7.93 2.91
#